data_AF-A0A954YRB7-F1
#
_entry.id   AF-A0A954YRB7-F1
#
_cell.length_a   1.000
_cell.length_b   1.000
_cell.length_c   1.000
_cell.angle_alpha   90.00
_cell.angle_beta   90.00
_cell.angle_gamma   90.00
#
_symmetry.space_group_name_H-M   'P 1'
#
loop_
_entity.id
_entity.type
_entity.pdbx_description
1 polymer ?
#
loop_
_entity_poly.entity_id
_entity_poly.type
_entity_poly.pdbx_seq_one_letter_code
_entity_poly.pdbx_strand_id
1 'polypeptide(L)'
;MKRNATQLTYNVQLNDLSAHEDDEAKNVRQGIEKHFHLNIAYAGVLSLLFLALSGLAILIADWWSVAPQGSVGPRTFLHQMSVLSLIATPIAAVACAFKQPRQIAGCIMVSCLLFQIAFRALAPIGQQMRSDALHRVASRGDILAEAIEAYTRDNGKLLKNLENLVPKYLDAVPSTGVGAYPEFYYHWNDPSNSWGLMVLIYDGSDRSVSGTLVYWPDVEYPETYERYGNWAFSAR
;
A
#
# COMPACT_ATOMS: atom_id res chain seq x y z
N MET A 1 -59.99 -12.13 -67.31
CA MET A 1 -59.50 -12.78 -66.06
C MET A 1 -58.15 -13.45 -66.27
N LYS A 2 -57.06 -12.71 -66.54
CA LYS A 2 -55.69 -13.27 -66.72
C LYS A 2 -54.62 -12.38 -66.05
N ARG A 3 -54.90 -11.82 -64.87
CA ARG A 3 -53.95 -10.97 -64.12
C ARG A 3 -53.43 -11.57 -62.81
N ASN A 4 -53.78 -12.81 -62.45
CA ASN A 4 -53.50 -13.30 -61.09
C ASN A 4 -52.22 -14.16 -60.94
N ALA A 5 -51.63 -14.70 -62.02
CA ALA A 5 -50.48 -15.61 -61.88
C ALA A 5 -49.15 -14.87 -61.65
N THR A 6 -48.92 -13.76 -62.35
CA THR A 6 -47.62 -13.06 -62.31
C THR A 6 -47.41 -12.25 -61.03
N GLN A 7 -48.49 -11.75 -60.40
CA GLN A 7 -48.39 -11.09 -59.09
C GLN A 7 -48.11 -12.06 -57.94
N LEU A 8 -48.55 -13.32 -58.05
CA LEU A 8 -48.28 -14.33 -57.03
C LEU A 8 -46.81 -14.72 -57.00
N THR A 9 -46.14 -14.85 -58.15
CA THR A 9 -44.71 -15.21 -58.19
C THR A 9 -43.81 -14.11 -57.63
N TYR A 10 -44.16 -12.84 -57.86
CA TYR A 10 -43.38 -11.71 -57.36
C TYR A 10 -43.47 -11.54 -55.84
N ASN A 11 -44.65 -11.80 -55.24
CA ASN A 11 -44.82 -11.76 -53.79
C ASN A 11 -44.12 -12.92 -53.05
N VAL A 12 -43.97 -14.09 -53.69
CA VAL A 12 -43.22 -15.21 -53.09
C VAL A 12 -41.72 -14.91 -53.04
N GLN A 13 -41.13 -14.34 -54.10
CA GLN A 13 -39.72 -13.95 -54.10
C GLN A 13 -39.38 -12.84 -53.10
N LEU A 14 -40.29 -11.87 -52.89
CA LEU A 14 -40.11 -10.82 -51.89
C LEU A 14 -40.17 -11.34 -50.44
N ASN A 15 -41.03 -12.32 -50.15
CA ASN A 15 -41.09 -12.94 -48.83
C ASN A 15 -39.87 -13.82 -48.53
N ASP A 16 -39.33 -14.53 -49.54
CA ASP A 16 -38.10 -15.31 -49.36
C ASP A 16 -36.87 -14.42 -49.15
N LEU A 17 -36.81 -13.26 -49.82
CA LEU A 17 -35.75 -12.27 -49.62
C LEU A 17 -35.82 -11.62 -48.23
N SER A 18 -37.01 -11.27 -47.74
CA SER A 18 -37.14 -10.70 -46.37
C SER A 18 -36.82 -11.72 -45.28
N ALA A 19 -37.22 -12.99 -45.46
CA ALA A 19 -36.90 -14.05 -44.51
C ALA A 19 -35.39 -14.31 -44.43
N HIS A 20 -34.69 -14.23 -45.56
CA HIS A 20 -33.26 -14.43 -45.60
C HIS A 20 -32.46 -13.26 -44.99
N GLU A 21 -32.93 -12.02 -45.16
CA GLU A 21 -32.36 -10.84 -44.49
C GLU A 21 -32.56 -10.88 -42.96
N ASP A 22 -33.72 -11.38 -42.50
CA ASP A 22 -34.02 -11.52 -41.08
C ASP A 22 -33.12 -12.55 -40.38
N ASP A 23 -32.82 -13.68 -41.04
CA ASP A 23 -31.95 -14.72 -40.48
C ASP A 23 -30.47 -14.27 -40.43
N GLU A 24 -29.99 -13.52 -41.42
CA GLU A 24 -28.63 -12.97 -41.42
C GLU A 24 -28.47 -11.90 -40.32
N ALA A 25 -29.44 -10.99 -40.19
CA ALA A 25 -29.45 -9.98 -39.13
C ALA A 25 -29.48 -10.61 -37.73
N LYS A 26 -30.23 -11.71 -37.55
CA LYS A 26 -30.30 -12.46 -36.29
C LYS A 26 -28.98 -13.14 -35.94
N ASN A 27 -28.30 -13.74 -36.92
CA ASN A 27 -26.99 -14.37 -36.73
C ASN A 27 -25.91 -13.34 -36.38
N VAL A 28 -25.90 -12.18 -37.06
CA VAL A 28 -24.99 -11.07 -36.74
C VAL A 28 -25.24 -10.56 -35.32
N ARG A 29 -26.50 -10.37 -34.93
CA ARG A 29 -26.87 -9.93 -33.57
C ARG A 29 -26.44 -10.93 -32.51
N GLN A 30 -26.68 -12.22 -32.70
CA GLN A 30 -26.20 -13.27 -31.79
C GLN A 30 -24.66 -13.30 -31.69
N GLY A 31 -23.97 -13.09 -32.82
CA GLY A 31 -22.51 -12.98 -32.85
C GLY A 31 -21.99 -11.82 -31.99
N ILE A 32 -22.60 -10.63 -32.15
CA ILE A 32 -22.28 -9.42 -31.37
C ILE A 32 -22.55 -9.64 -29.88
N GLU A 33 -23.71 -10.21 -29.52
CA GLU A 33 -24.08 -10.49 -28.12
C GLU A 33 -23.09 -11.47 -27.47
N LYS A 34 -22.71 -12.54 -28.17
CA LYS A 34 -21.71 -13.51 -27.66
C LYS A 34 -20.34 -12.87 -27.44
N HIS A 35 -19.86 -12.05 -28.38
CA HIS A 35 -18.59 -11.33 -28.23
C HIS A 35 -18.66 -10.32 -27.08
N PHE A 36 -19.80 -9.65 -26.92
CA PHE A 36 -20.02 -8.70 -25.83
C PHE A 36 -19.94 -9.38 -24.45
N HIS A 37 -20.64 -10.51 -24.25
CA HIS A 37 -20.58 -11.26 -22.99
C HIS A 37 -19.18 -11.81 -22.68
N LEU A 38 -18.49 -12.32 -23.70
CA LEU A 38 -17.14 -12.84 -23.55
C LEU A 38 -16.16 -11.74 -23.12
N ASN A 39 -16.27 -10.54 -23.72
CA ASN A 39 -15.44 -9.39 -23.36
C ASN A 39 -15.70 -8.91 -21.92
N ILE A 40 -16.95 -8.93 -21.46
CA ILE A 40 -17.28 -8.58 -20.07
C ILE A 40 -16.65 -9.58 -19.10
N ALA A 41 -16.72 -10.88 -19.39
CA ALA A 41 -16.12 -11.91 -18.54
C ALA A 41 -14.59 -11.73 -18.44
N TYR A 42 -13.91 -11.51 -19.56
CA TYR A 42 -12.48 -11.25 -19.57
C TYR A 42 -12.11 -9.97 -18.80
N ALA A 43 -12.86 -8.88 -18.98
CA ALA A 43 -12.64 -7.65 -18.25
C ALA A 43 -12.78 -7.86 -16.74
N GLY A 44 -13.80 -8.60 -16.30
CA GLY A 44 -13.99 -8.95 -14.89
C GLY A 44 -12.82 -9.75 -14.30
N VAL A 45 -12.34 -10.78 -15.01
CA VAL A 45 -11.20 -11.60 -14.58
C VAL A 45 -9.92 -10.74 -14.49
N LEU A 46 -9.66 -9.89 -15.49
CA LEU A 46 -8.51 -8.99 -15.49
C LEU A 46 -8.57 -7.98 -14.34
N SER A 47 -9.74 -7.42 -14.04
CA SER A 47 -9.96 -6.53 -12.90
C SER A 47 -9.68 -7.20 -11.56
N LEU A 48 -10.14 -8.45 -11.37
CA LEU A 48 -9.87 -9.23 -10.16
C LEU A 48 -8.38 -9.55 -10.02
N LEU A 49 -7.72 -9.93 -11.12
CA LEU A 49 -6.28 -10.18 -11.12
C LEU A 49 -5.49 -8.91 -10.77
N PHE A 50 -5.86 -7.78 -11.37
CA PHE A 50 -5.24 -6.48 -11.07
C PHE A 50 -5.40 -6.09 -9.60
N LEU A 51 -6.60 -6.28 -9.05
CA LEU A 51 -6.89 -6.02 -7.64
C LEU A 51 -6.02 -6.91 -6.73
N ALA A 52 -5.93 -8.21 -7.03
CA ALA A 52 -5.13 -9.16 -6.27
C ALA A 52 -3.63 -8.83 -6.31
N LEU A 53 -3.09 -8.54 -7.50
CA LEU A 53 -1.68 -8.17 -7.67
C LEU A 53 -1.34 -6.85 -6.97
N SER A 54 -2.23 -5.86 -7.08
CA SER A 54 -2.07 -4.58 -6.37
C SER A 54 -2.08 -4.77 -4.87
N GLY A 55 -3.00 -5.60 -4.36
CA GLY A 55 -3.08 -5.92 -2.95
C GLY A 55 -1.83 -6.63 -2.44
N LEU A 56 -1.34 -7.62 -3.19
CA LEU A 56 -0.09 -8.31 -2.86
C LEU A 56 1.11 -7.34 -2.85
N ALA A 57 1.20 -6.44 -3.83
CA ALA A 57 2.26 -5.44 -3.88
C ALA A 57 2.25 -4.51 -2.65
N ILE A 58 1.07 -4.09 -2.19
CA ILE A 58 0.91 -3.29 -0.96
C ILE A 58 1.45 -4.06 0.25
N LEU A 59 1.03 -5.30 0.44
CA LEU A 59 1.47 -6.12 1.57
C LEU A 59 2.98 -6.39 1.55
N ILE A 60 3.54 -6.68 0.37
CA ILE A 60 4.99 -6.87 0.21
C ILE A 60 5.73 -5.58 0.54
N ALA A 61 5.24 -4.42 0.11
CA ALA A 61 5.90 -3.15 0.37
C ALA A 61 5.87 -2.78 1.86
N ASP A 62 4.75 -2.99 2.56
CA ASP A 62 4.66 -2.75 4.01
C ASP A 62 5.55 -3.73 4.78
N TRP A 63 5.53 -5.03 4.43
CA TRP A 63 6.43 -6.03 5.01
C TRP A 63 7.90 -5.68 4.77
N TRP A 64 8.25 -5.30 3.53
CA TRP A 64 9.61 -4.91 3.17
C TRP A 64 10.06 -3.68 3.94
N SER A 65 9.16 -2.74 4.28
CA SER A 65 9.52 -1.56 5.06
C SER A 65 9.95 -1.86 6.51
N VAL A 66 9.59 -3.04 7.03
CA VAL A 66 9.91 -3.48 8.39
C VAL A 66 10.86 -4.68 8.44
N ALA A 67 11.26 -5.21 7.28
CA ALA A 67 12.20 -6.32 7.19
C ALA A 67 13.63 -5.89 7.56
N PRO A 68 14.50 -6.81 8.01
CA PRO A 68 15.88 -6.47 8.38
C PRO A 68 16.72 -5.89 7.24
N GLN A 69 16.50 -6.33 6.00
CA GLN A 69 17.13 -5.80 4.78
C GLN A 69 16.22 -4.79 4.05
N GLY A 70 15.19 -4.34 4.76
CA GLY A 70 14.11 -3.52 4.25
C GLY A 70 14.49 -2.10 3.91
N SER A 71 13.62 -1.43 3.16
CA SER A 71 13.69 0.02 2.95
C SER A 71 12.29 0.61 2.84
N VAL A 72 12.17 1.91 3.14
CA VAL A 72 10.90 2.65 3.03
C VAL A 72 10.49 2.92 1.57
N GLY A 73 11.43 2.82 0.62
CA GLY A 73 11.24 3.19 -0.78
C GLY A 73 10.01 2.60 -1.46
N PRO A 74 9.82 1.26 -1.45
CA PRO A 74 8.65 0.63 -2.09
C PRO A 74 7.31 1.15 -1.56
N ARG A 75 7.22 1.39 -0.24
CA ARG A 75 6.01 1.92 0.40
C ARG A 75 5.75 3.37 -0.01
N THR A 76 6.78 4.21 -0.01
CA THR A 76 6.68 5.60 -0.47
C THR A 76 6.25 5.66 -1.94
N PHE A 77 6.79 4.79 -2.78
CA PHE A 77 6.40 4.67 -4.17
C PHE A 77 4.91 4.32 -4.32
N LEU A 78 4.41 3.31 -3.60
CA LEU A 78 2.99 2.95 -3.63
C LEU A 78 2.08 4.07 -3.13
N HIS A 79 2.51 4.83 -2.12
CA HIS A 79 1.77 6.00 -1.65
C HIS A 79 1.72 7.10 -2.73
N GLN A 80 2.82 7.35 -3.46
CA GLN A 80 2.81 8.28 -4.59
C GLN A 80 1.88 7.80 -5.71
N MET A 81 1.86 6.50 -6.01
CA MET A 81 0.93 5.91 -6.98
C MET A 81 -0.54 6.03 -6.53
N SER A 82 -0.82 5.95 -5.22
CA SER A 82 -2.17 6.18 -4.69
C SER A 82 -2.60 7.64 -4.86
N VAL A 83 -1.71 8.60 -4.64
CA VAL A 83 -2.01 10.02 -4.91
C VAL A 83 -2.26 10.25 -6.41
N LEU A 84 -1.41 9.72 -7.28
CA LEU A 84 -1.55 9.87 -8.73
C LEU A 84 -2.83 9.23 -9.27
N SER A 85 -3.20 8.04 -8.79
CA SER A 85 -4.45 7.38 -9.20
C SER A 85 -5.71 8.13 -8.73
N LEU A 86 -5.64 8.80 -7.57
CA LEU A 86 -6.73 9.66 -7.11
C LEU A 86 -6.93 10.86 -8.05
N ILE A 87 -5.84 11.46 -8.55
CA ILE A 87 -5.87 12.57 -9.53
C ILE A 87 -6.32 12.07 -10.91
N ALA A 88 -5.86 10.89 -11.33
CA ALA A 88 -6.19 10.32 -12.64
C ALA A 88 -7.67 9.94 -12.75
N THR A 89 -8.33 9.56 -11.64
CA THR A 89 -9.73 9.15 -11.61
C THR A 89 -10.70 10.20 -12.18
N PRO A 90 -10.75 11.46 -11.71
CA PRO A 90 -11.63 12.48 -12.28
C PRO A 90 -11.27 12.84 -13.73
N ILE A 91 -9.99 12.83 -14.09
CA ILE A 91 -9.54 13.08 -15.48
C ILE A 91 -10.10 11.99 -16.41
N ALA A 92 -9.97 10.73 -16.00
CA ALA A 92 -10.52 9.59 -16.73
C ALA A 92 -12.05 9.64 -16.80
N ALA A 93 -12.73 10.06 -15.73
CA ALA A 93 -14.18 10.24 -15.71
C ALA A 93 -14.65 11.31 -16.71
N VAL A 94 -13.97 12.45 -16.81
CA VAL A 94 -14.25 13.48 -17.83
C VAL A 94 -13.97 12.95 -19.23
N ALA A 95 -12.85 12.25 -19.44
CA ALA A 95 -12.51 11.65 -20.72
C ALA A 95 -13.55 10.61 -21.18
N CYS A 96 -14.25 9.93 -20.27
CA CYS A 96 -15.35 9.02 -20.60
C CYS A 96 -16.54 9.70 -21.30
N ALA A 97 -16.68 11.03 -21.20
CA ALA A 97 -17.73 11.77 -21.90
C ALA A 97 -17.47 11.89 -23.42
N PHE A 98 -16.23 11.70 -23.87
CA PHE A 98 -15.86 11.82 -25.28
C PHE A 98 -15.92 10.48 -26.00
N LYS A 99 -16.53 10.44 -27.19
CA LYS A 99 -16.76 9.19 -27.95
C LYS A 99 -15.46 8.42 -28.26
N GLN A 100 -14.38 9.13 -28.60
CA GLN A 100 -13.15 8.51 -29.09
C GLN A 100 -12.32 7.83 -27.98
N PRO A 101 -12.02 8.47 -26.82
CA PRO A 101 -11.25 7.81 -25.75
C PRO A 101 -12.10 7.01 -24.75
N ARG A 102 -13.43 6.94 -24.88
CA ARG A 102 -14.35 6.43 -23.84
C ARG A 102 -13.94 5.07 -23.25
N GLN A 103 -13.56 4.11 -24.09
CA GLN A 103 -13.24 2.76 -23.62
C GLN A 103 -11.93 2.73 -22.82
N ILE A 104 -10.88 3.37 -23.34
CA ILE A 104 -9.57 3.46 -22.65
C ILE A 104 -9.72 4.22 -21.33
N ALA A 105 -10.42 5.36 -21.36
CA ALA A 105 -10.70 6.16 -20.17
C ALA A 105 -11.48 5.37 -19.11
N GLY A 106 -12.47 4.57 -19.53
CA GLY A 106 -13.22 3.67 -18.64
C GLY A 106 -12.33 2.63 -17.98
N CYS A 107 -11.43 1.98 -18.73
CA CYS A 107 -10.48 1.01 -18.19
C CYS A 107 -9.51 1.65 -17.18
N ILE A 108 -8.98 2.84 -17.48
CA ILE A 108 -8.11 3.58 -16.57
C ILE A 108 -8.86 3.94 -15.29
N MET A 109 -10.08 4.48 -15.40
CA MET A 109 -10.91 4.85 -14.25
C MET A 109 -11.18 3.65 -13.34
N VAL A 110 -11.61 2.51 -13.91
CA VAL A 110 -11.85 1.28 -13.16
C VAL A 110 -10.57 0.79 -12.48
N SER A 111 -9.43 0.81 -13.17
CA SER A 111 -8.14 0.39 -12.61
C SER A 111 -7.71 1.28 -11.43
N CYS A 112 -7.84 2.60 -11.56
CA CYS A 112 -7.57 3.54 -10.48
C CYS A 112 -8.49 3.30 -9.27
N LEU A 113 -9.79 3.10 -9.49
CA LEU A 113 -10.74 2.83 -8.41
C LEU A 113 -10.43 1.51 -7.69
N LEU A 114 -10.11 0.44 -8.43
CA LEU A 114 -9.72 -0.84 -7.85
C LEU A 114 -8.44 -0.71 -7.02
N PHE A 115 -7.44 0.01 -7.53
CA PHE A 115 -6.22 0.28 -6.79
C PHE A 115 -6.51 1.04 -5.48
N GLN A 116 -7.37 2.07 -5.53
CA GLN A 116 -7.77 2.83 -4.33
C GLN A 116 -8.50 1.96 -3.30
N ILE A 117 -9.38 1.06 -3.75
CA ILE A 117 -10.08 0.12 -2.88
C ILE A 117 -9.08 -0.82 -2.21
N ALA A 118 -8.16 -1.44 -2.97
CA ALA A 118 -7.12 -2.30 -2.40
C ALA A 118 -6.23 -1.56 -1.40
N PHE A 119 -5.76 -0.36 -1.77
CA PHE A 119 -4.89 0.46 -0.92
C PHE A 119 -5.55 0.79 0.43
N ARG A 120 -6.80 1.24 0.42
CA ARG A 120 -7.52 1.58 1.66
C ARG A 120 -7.91 0.35 2.47
N ALA A 121 -8.31 -0.73 1.81
CA ALA A 121 -8.71 -1.97 2.50
C ALA A 121 -7.54 -2.65 3.20
N LEU A 122 -6.33 -2.55 2.66
CA LEU A 122 -5.14 -3.20 3.22
C LEU A 122 -4.29 -2.29 4.12
N ALA A 123 -4.51 -0.97 4.11
CA ALA A 123 -3.79 -0.04 4.97
C ALA A 123 -3.78 -0.41 6.47
N PRO A 124 -4.89 -0.90 7.08
CA PRO A 124 -4.87 -1.32 8.48
C PRO A 124 -3.93 -2.50 8.75
N ILE A 125 -3.81 -3.44 7.80
CA ILE A 125 -2.90 -4.59 7.92
C ILE A 125 -1.45 -4.11 7.90
N GLY A 126 -1.13 -3.17 7.01
CA GLY A 126 0.18 -2.52 6.97
C GLY A 126 0.51 -1.79 8.29
N GLN A 127 -0.46 -1.10 8.88
CA GLN A 127 -0.26 -0.46 10.19
C GLN A 127 -0.02 -1.48 11.31
N GLN A 128 -0.74 -2.60 11.31
CA GLN A 128 -0.52 -3.66 12.29
C GLN A 128 0.90 -4.25 12.16
N MET A 129 1.37 -4.54 10.94
CA MET A 129 2.74 -5.01 10.70
C MET A 129 3.80 -4.04 11.23
N ARG A 130 3.54 -2.73 11.10
CA ARG A 130 4.43 -1.68 11.62
C ARG A 130 4.39 -1.62 13.15
N SER A 131 3.21 -1.66 13.76
CA SER A 131 3.07 -1.70 15.22
C SER A 131 3.78 -2.93 15.81
N ASP A 132 3.62 -4.11 15.20
CA ASP A 132 4.32 -5.33 15.61
C ASP A 132 5.84 -5.19 15.47
N ALA A 133 6.31 -4.50 14.42
CA ALA A 133 7.72 -4.21 14.24
C ALA A 133 8.25 -3.27 15.33
N LEU A 134 7.50 -2.22 15.69
CA LEU A 134 7.86 -1.30 16.75
C LEU A 134 7.93 -1.99 18.12
N HIS A 135 7.02 -2.93 18.41
CA HIS A 135 7.12 -3.78 19.61
C HIS A 135 8.44 -4.57 19.63
N ARG A 136 8.84 -5.17 18.50
CA ARG A 136 10.11 -5.90 18.40
C ARG A 136 11.33 -4.98 18.55
N VAL A 137 11.27 -3.77 18.01
CA VAL A 137 12.33 -2.76 18.18
C VAL A 137 12.44 -2.34 19.65
N ALA A 138 11.32 -2.06 20.30
CA ALA A 138 11.27 -1.74 21.73
C ALA A 138 11.90 -2.85 22.59
N SER A 139 11.49 -4.11 22.38
CA SER A 139 12.07 -5.25 23.12
C SER A 139 13.58 -5.43 22.90
N ARG A 140 14.09 -5.11 21.70
CA ARG A 140 15.55 -5.10 21.46
C ARG A 140 16.23 -3.91 22.13
N GLY A 141 15.56 -2.78 22.17
CA GLY A 141 16.03 -1.58 22.83
C GLY A 141 16.09 -1.73 24.36
N ASP A 142 15.21 -2.54 24.96
CA ASP A 142 15.25 -2.83 26.40
C ASP A 142 16.61 -3.44 26.83
N ILE A 143 17.20 -4.31 25.99
CA ILE A 143 18.55 -4.87 26.21
C ILE A 143 19.60 -3.75 26.30
N LEU A 144 19.47 -2.73 25.45
CA LEU A 144 20.37 -1.59 25.42
C LEU A 144 20.16 -0.67 26.64
N ALA A 145 18.91 -0.45 27.04
CA ALA A 145 18.55 0.33 28.21
C ALA A 145 19.12 -0.31 29.50
N GLU A 146 18.92 -1.62 29.69
CA GLU A 146 19.47 -2.38 30.82
C GLU A 146 21.00 -2.29 30.89
N ALA A 147 21.68 -2.37 29.74
CA ALA A 147 23.14 -2.22 29.66
C ALA A 147 23.61 -0.81 30.05
N ILE A 148 22.89 0.24 29.64
CA ILE A 148 23.20 1.63 30.02
C ILE A 148 23.02 1.85 31.52
N GLU A 149 21.96 1.29 32.11
CA GLU A 149 21.71 1.36 33.54
C GLU A 149 22.79 0.63 34.34
N ALA A 150 23.18 -0.56 33.90
CA ALA A 150 24.29 -1.31 34.51
C ALA A 150 25.61 -0.54 34.42
N TYR A 151 25.93 0.04 33.25
CA TYR A 151 27.11 0.89 33.07
C TYR A 151 27.10 2.08 34.03
N THR A 152 25.97 2.76 34.15
CA THR A 152 25.82 3.96 34.98
C THR A 152 25.98 3.62 36.46
N ARG A 153 25.40 2.50 36.89
CA ARG A 153 25.53 2.00 38.27
C ARG A 153 26.97 1.68 38.64
N ASP A 154 27.70 1.00 37.77
CA ASP A 154 29.07 0.56 38.01
C ASP A 154 30.08 1.72 37.99
N ASN A 155 29.85 2.73 37.15
CA ASN A 155 30.83 3.81 36.91
C ASN A 155 30.45 5.14 37.58
N GLY A 156 29.21 5.29 38.06
CA GLY A 156 28.69 6.54 38.63
C GLY A 156 28.63 7.70 37.64
N LYS A 157 28.68 7.43 36.33
CA LYS A 157 28.73 8.42 35.25
C LYS A 157 27.88 7.97 34.08
N LEU A 158 27.24 8.94 33.42
CA LEU A 158 26.53 8.70 32.17
C LEU A 158 27.48 8.28 31.06
N LEU A 159 26.95 7.45 30.17
CA LEU A 159 27.63 6.99 28.97
C LEU A 159 27.86 8.16 28.01
N LYS A 160 29.00 8.18 27.29
CA LYS A 160 29.24 9.17 26.22
C LYS A 160 28.65 8.73 24.87
N ASN A 161 28.69 7.44 24.58
CA ASN A 161 28.25 6.80 23.34
C ASN A 161 28.02 5.29 23.58
N LEU A 162 27.24 4.64 22.71
CA LEU A 162 26.82 3.25 22.89
C LEU A 162 27.99 2.25 22.82
N GLU A 163 29.07 2.60 22.14
CA GLU A 163 30.26 1.76 21.97
C GLU A 163 30.98 1.48 23.30
N ASN A 164 30.88 2.38 24.27
CA ASN A 164 31.47 2.19 25.60
C ASN A 164 30.80 1.07 26.43
N LEU A 165 29.67 0.52 25.96
CA LEU A 165 29.05 -0.66 26.55
C LEU A 165 29.78 -1.96 26.17
N VAL A 166 30.52 -1.95 25.07
CA VAL A 166 31.24 -3.11 24.52
C VAL A 166 32.69 -3.13 25.01
N PRO A 167 33.27 -4.28 25.39
CA PRO A 167 32.64 -5.61 25.45
C PRO A 167 32.04 -5.95 26.83
N LYS A 168 32.17 -5.07 27.84
CA LYS A 168 31.89 -5.43 29.24
C LYS A 168 30.40 -5.72 29.50
N TYR A 169 29.49 -4.93 28.92
CA TYR A 169 28.05 -5.03 29.16
C TYR A 169 27.30 -5.66 27.99
N LEU A 170 27.86 -5.58 26.78
CA LEU A 170 27.30 -6.15 25.55
C LEU A 170 28.43 -6.69 24.66
N ASP A 171 28.16 -7.78 23.93
CA ASP A 171 29.10 -8.31 22.92
C ASP A 171 29.26 -7.34 21.73
N ALA A 172 28.16 -6.70 21.34
CA ALA A 172 28.08 -5.66 20.32
C ALA A 172 26.83 -4.80 20.56
N VAL A 173 26.81 -3.57 20.02
CA VAL A 173 25.61 -2.72 20.06
C VAL A 173 24.54 -3.33 19.14
N PRO A 174 23.35 -3.71 19.64
CA PRO A 174 22.31 -4.31 18.82
C PRO A 174 21.74 -3.31 17.82
N SER A 175 21.41 -3.78 16.61
CA SER A 175 20.58 -3.01 15.68
C SER A 175 19.10 -3.12 16.06
N THR A 176 18.28 -2.23 15.52
CA THR A 176 16.81 -2.29 15.69
C THR A 176 16.19 -3.54 15.08
N GLY A 177 16.90 -4.22 14.17
CA GLY A 177 16.38 -5.33 13.37
C GLY A 177 15.48 -4.90 12.21
N VAL A 178 15.36 -3.61 11.94
CA VAL A 178 14.58 -3.05 10.82
C VAL A 178 15.50 -2.26 9.89
N GLY A 179 15.60 -2.68 8.63
CA GLY A 179 16.53 -2.09 7.66
C GLY A 179 16.23 -0.63 7.32
N ALA A 180 14.96 -0.22 7.43
CA ALA A 180 14.54 1.16 7.22
C ALA A 180 15.06 2.16 8.27
N TYR A 181 15.39 1.69 9.47
CA TYR A 181 15.90 2.51 10.58
C TYR A 181 16.77 1.64 11.48
N PRO A 182 18.00 1.30 11.04
CA PRO A 182 18.78 0.21 11.62
C PRO A 182 19.43 0.55 12.97
N GLU A 183 19.52 1.83 13.32
CA GLU A 183 20.32 2.33 14.44
C GLU A 183 19.47 2.84 15.60
N PHE A 184 19.97 2.65 16.82
CA PHE A 184 19.53 3.37 18.01
C PHE A 184 20.39 4.61 18.21
N TYR A 185 19.75 5.73 18.54
CA TYR A 185 20.43 6.97 18.88
C TYR A 185 20.35 7.19 20.38
N TYR A 186 21.49 7.45 21.00
CA TYR A 186 21.59 7.82 22.41
C TYR A 186 21.74 9.32 22.56
N HIS A 187 20.98 9.92 23.46
CA HIS A 187 21.11 11.33 23.81
C HIS A 187 21.25 11.50 25.32
N TRP A 188 22.12 12.42 25.72
CA TRP A 188 22.43 12.71 27.12
C TRP A 188 22.66 14.21 27.27
N ASN A 189 21.61 15.02 27.26
CA ASN A 189 21.69 16.44 27.62
C ASN A 189 20.30 17.09 27.72
N ASP A 190 19.27 16.31 28.01
CA ASP A 190 17.92 16.86 28.11
C ASP A 190 17.73 17.35 29.56
N PRO A 191 17.39 18.63 29.79
CA PRO A 191 17.12 19.13 31.14
C PRO A 191 16.00 18.37 31.85
N SER A 192 15.09 17.75 31.09
CA SER A 192 13.99 16.95 31.61
C SER A 192 14.36 15.50 31.90
N ASN A 193 15.36 14.96 31.19
CA ASN A 193 15.70 13.54 31.20
C ASN A 193 17.20 13.32 31.22
N SER A 194 17.70 12.59 32.23
CA SER A 194 19.14 12.36 32.41
C SER A 194 19.79 11.73 31.18
N TRP A 195 19.09 10.82 30.49
CA TRP A 195 19.47 10.25 29.20
C TRP A 195 18.25 9.61 28.53
N GLY A 196 18.35 9.29 27.24
CA GLY A 196 17.33 8.52 26.54
C GLY A 196 17.87 7.82 25.29
N LEU A 197 17.07 6.87 24.80
CA LEU A 197 17.29 6.23 23.50
C LEU A 197 16.18 6.65 22.54
N MET A 198 16.50 6.76 21.27
CA MET A 198 15.51 7.02 20.25
C MET A 198 15.80 6.26 18.96
N VAL A 199 14.74 5.94 18.22
CA VAL A 199 14.79 5.42 16.86
C VAL A 199 14.03 6.39 15.96
N LEU A 200 14.72 6.94 14.97
CA LEU A 200 14.15 7.87 14.00
C LEU A 200 13.43 7.08 12.91
N ILE A 201 12.13 7.31 12.74
CA ILE A 201 11.30 6.58 11.77
C ILE A 201 10.98 7.50 10.60
N TYR A 202 11.47 7.16 9.42
CA TYR A 202 11.30 7.94 8.19
C TYR A 202 10.07 7.49 7.39
N ASP A 203 9.38 8.40 6.71
CA ASP A 203 8.27 8.09 5.78
C ASP A 203 8.76 7.80 4.34
N GLY A 204 10.07 7.92 4.11
CA GLY A 204 10.72 7.72 2.82
C GLY A 204 10.62 8.89 1.85
N SER A 205 10.01 10.01 2.25
CA SER A 205 10.30 11.31 1.63
C SER A 205 11.64 11.82 2.19
N ASP A 206 12.50 12.32 1.32
CA ASP A 206 13.94 12.54 1.56
C ASP A 206 14.24 13.20 2.93
N ARG A 207 14.58 12.34 3.92
CA ARG A 207 14.99 12.65 5.31
C ARG A 207 13.94 13.24 6.25
N SER A 208 12.65 13.21 5.91
CA SER A 208 11.61 13.62 6.85
C SER A 208 11.38 12.54 7.92
N VAL A 209 11.66 12.90 9.19
CA VAL A 209 11.31 12.07 10.34
C VAL A 209 9.79 12.14 10.53
N SER A 210 9.12 11.03 10.26
CA SER A 210 7.66 10.87 10.39
C SER A 210 7.23 10.53 11.81
N GLY A 211 8.15 10.03 12.62
CA GLY A 211 7.92 9.77 14.02
C GLY A 211 9.19 9.29 14.70
N THR A 212 9.12 9.19 16.02
CA THR A 212 10.24 8.77 16.85
C THR A 212 9.74 7.79 17.89
N LEU A 213 10.41 6.64 17.99
CA LEU A 213 10.24 5.71 19.10
C LEU A 213 11.28 6.06 20.17
N VAL A 214 10.85 6.42 21.37
CA VAL A 214 11.72 6.93 22.45
C VAL A 214 11.67 6.04 23.69
N TYR A 215 12.80 5.98 24.39
CA TYR A 215 12.94 5.43 25.73
C TYR A 215 13.46 6.52 26.68
N TRP A 216 12.75 6.73 27.80
CA TRP A 216 13.15 7.55 28.93
C TRP A 216 13.13 6.71 30.22
N PRO A 217 14.18 6.80 31.07
CA PRO A 217 14.29 5.98 32.28
C PRO A 217 13.22 6.25 33.34
N ASP A 218 12.65 7.46 33.37
CA ASP A 218 11.58 7.84 34.30
C ASP A 218 10.19 7.36 33.83
N VAL A 219 10.07 6.93 32.57
CA VAL A 219 8.86 6.40 31.94
C VAL A 219 7.69 7.41 31.91
N GLU A 220 7.99 8.70 32.10
CA GLU A 220 7.03 9.81 32.11
C GLU A 220 6.84 10.39 30.70
N TYR A 221 6.14 9.66 29.84
CA TYR A 221 5.83 10.14 28.48
C TYR A 221 4.48 10.87 28.41
N PRO A 222 4.33 11.86 27.50
CA PRO A 222 3.06 12.52 27.25
C PRO A 222 1.94 11.54 26.87
N GLU A 223 0.70 11.85 27.25
CA GLU A 223 -0.48 11.02 26.94
C GLU A 223 -0.75 10.88 25.43
N THR A 224 -0.20 11.78 24.61
CA THR A 224 -0.31 11.73 23.15
C THR A 224 0.57 10.65 22.52
N TYR A 225 1.50 10.05 23.28
CA TYR A 225 2.42 9.05 22.76
C TYR A 225 1.80 7.65 22.86
N GLU A 226 1.94 6.87 21.81
CA GLU A 226 1.51 5.47 21.80
C GLU A 226 2.55 4.61 22.54
N ARG A 227 2.12 3.78 23.50
CA ARG A 227 3.03 2.99 24.34
C ARG A 227 3.39 1.65 23.70
N TYR A 228 4.68 1.30 23.76
CA TYR A 228 5.26 0.06 23.29
C TYR A 228 6.12 -0.55 24.42
N GLY A 229 5.47 -1.01 25.48
CA GLY A 229 6.16 -1.42 26.72
C GLY A 229 6.76 -0.21 27.45
N ASN A 230 8.06 -0.27 27.73
CA ASN A 230 8.79 0.85 28.35
C ASN A 230 9.10 1.98 27.36
N TRP A 231 8.80 1.80 26.07
CA TRP A 231 9.04 2.77 25.01
C TRP A 231 7.74 3.49 24.65
N ALA A 232 7.87 4.64 24.01
CA ALA A 232 6.74 5.41 23.53
C ALA A 232 7.00 5.95 22.11
N PHE A 233 6.00 5.90 21.25
CA PHE A 233 6.06 6.38 19.88
C PHE A 233 5.32 7.71 19.76
N SER A 234 6.01 8.68 19.17
CA SER A 234 5.47 9.99 18.81
C SER A 234 5.35 10.09 17.30
N ALA A 235 4.13 10.23 16.79
CA ALA A 235 3.88 10.60 15.40
C ALA A 235 4.08 12.12 15.24
N ARG A 236 4.77 12.52 14.18
CA ARG A 236 5.02 13.94 13.88
C ARG A 236 3.91 14.55 13.01
#